data_AF-A0A497JHA7-F1
#
_entry.id   AF-A0A497JHA7-F1
#
_cell.length_a   1.000
_cell.length_b   1.000
_cell.length_c   1.000
_cell.angle_alpha   90.00
_cell.angle_beta   90.00
_cell.angle_gamma   90.00
#
_symmetry.space_group_name_H-M   'P 1'
#
loop_
_entity.id
_entity.type
_entity.pdbx_description
1 polymer ?
#
loop_
_entity_poly.entity_id
_entity_poly.type
_entity_poly.pdbx_seq_one_letter_code
_entity_poly.pdbx_strand_id
1 'polypeptide(L)' 'RAVKLALDRGISGPLISISAYVMKHPPKQYPDAVAKEMVEEFISGKRER' A
#
# COMPACT_ATOMS: atom_id res chain seq x y z
N ARG A 1 0.06 7.95 -8.15
CA ARG A 1 -1.40 7.69 -8.27
C ARG A 1 -1.99 7.04 -7.02
N ALA A 2 -1.27 6.14 -6.34
CA ALA A 2 -1.79 5.44 -5.16
C ALA A 2 -2.10 6.34 -3.94
N VAL A 3 -1.31 7.40 -3.72
CA VAL A 3 -1.56 8.39 -2.65
C VAL A 3 -2.87 9.16 -2.87
N LYS A 4 -3.21 9.49 -4.11
CA LYS A 4 -4.47 10.19 -4.44
C LYS A 4 -5.68 9.28 -4.19
N LEU A 5 -5.57 7.99 -4.52
CA LEU A 5 -6.59 6.99 -4.22
C LEU A 5 -6.80 6.80 -2.71
N ALA A 6 -5.70 6.83 -1.93
CA ALA A 6 -5.78 6.80 -0.47
C ALA A 6 -6.52 8.00 0.11
N LEU A 7 -6.18 9.20 -0.38
CA LEU A 7 -6.81 10.45 0.04
C LEU A 7 -8.30 10.49 -0.32
N ASP A 8 -8.65 10.04 -1.52
CA ASP A 8 -10.03 9.96 -2.01
C ASP A 8 -10.88 8.99 -1.17
N ARG A 9 -10.26 7.93 -0.67
CA ARG A 9 -10.89 6.95 0.24
C ARG A 9 -10.86 7.35 1.71
N GLY A 10 -10.36 8.54 2.05
CA GLY A 10 -10.25 9.00 3.44
C GLY A 10 -9.24 8.20 4.29
N ILE A 11 -8.34 7.45 3.65
CA ILE A 11 -7.37 6.60 4.33
C ILE A 11 -6.25 7.50 4.87
N SER A 12 -6.21 7.63 6.19
CA SER A 12 -5.18 8.35 6.93
C SER A 12 -4.21 7.37 7.61
N GLY A 13 -2.92 7.73 7.58
CA GLY A 13 -1.83 6.92 8.13
C GLY A 13 -0.92 6.29 7.06
N PRO A 14 0.11 5.54 7.49
CA PRO A 14 1.09 4.95 6.58
C PRO A 14 0.44 3.85 5.73
N LEU A 15 0.53 3.99 4.41
CA LEU A 15 0.06 2.99 3.44
C LEU A 15 1.07 1.83 3.40
N ILE A 16 0.82 0.79 4.20
CA ILE A 16 1.76 -0.32 4.40
C ILE A 16 1.91 -1.10 3.08
N SER A 17 0.81 -1.35 2.39
CA SER A 17 0.73 -1.91 1.03
C SER A 17 1.71 -1.26 0.06
N ILE A 18 1.64 0.05 -0.13
CA ILE A 18 2.52 0.80 -1.04
C ILE A 18 3.93 0.97 -0.49
N SER A 19 4.07 1.22 0.81
CA SER A 19 5.37 1.44 1.44
C SER A 19 6.24 0.19 1.37
N ALA A 20 5.64 -1.00 1.53
CA ALA A 20 6.34 -2.28 1.41
C ALA A 20 6.91 -2.54 0.02
N TYR A 21 6.32 -1.96 -1.04
CA TYR A 21 6.77 -2.16 -2.42
C TYR A 21 7.73 -1.08 -2.92
N VAL A 22 7.57 0.17 -2.45
CA VAL A 22 8.28 1.33 -3.03
C VAL A 22 9.39 1.85 -2.12
N MET A 23 9.35 1.58 -0.80
CA MET A 23 10.32 2.11 0.14
C MET A 23 11.42 1.11 0.48
N LYS A 24 12.65 1.61 0.58
CA LYS A 24 13.84 0.81 0.93
C LYS A 24 13.79 0.31 2.38
N HIS A 25 13.19 1.07 3.29
CA HIS A 25 13.00 0.70 4.70
C HIS A 25 11.52 0.87 5.05
N PRO A 26 10.68 -0.10 4.67
CA PRO A 26 9.28 -0.04 5.01
C PRO A 26 9.10 -0.24 6.53
N PRO A 27 8.05 0.34 7.14
CA PRO A 27 7.72 0.11 8.55
C PRO A 27 7.41 -1.36 8.84
N LYS A 28 7.10 -2.14 7.79
CA LYS A 28 6.83 -3.56 7.86
C LYS A 28 7.44 -4.22 6.62
N GLN A 29 8.44 -5.06 6.81
CA GLN A 29 9.11 -5.77 5.71
C GLN A 29 8.23 -6.93 5.26
N TYR A 30 7.91 -6.95 3.96
CA TYR A 30 7.18 -8.03 3.31
C TYR A 30 8.00 -8.52 2.12
N PRO A 31 7.90 -9.81 1.76
CA PRO A 31 8.47 -10.32 0.52
C PRO A 31 7.91 -9.55 -0.69
N ASP A 32 8.72 -9.33 -1.72
CA ASP A 32 8.34 -8.54 -2.90
C ASP A 32 7.04 -9.03 -3.58
N ALA A 33 6.83 -10.35 -3.61
CA ALA A 33 5.61 -10.97 -4.15
C ALA A 33 4.36 -10.55 -3.36
N VAL A 34 4.46 -10.55 -2.02
CA VAL A 34 3.38 -10.13 -1.12
C VAL A 34 3.19 -8.62 -1.25
N ALA A 35 4.26 -7.83 -1.25
CA ALA A 35 4.18 -6.37 -1.38
C ALA A 35 3.45 -5.96 -2.67
N LYS A 36 3.73 -6.65 -3.79
CA LYS A 36 3.02 -6.42 -5.06
C LYS A 36 1.53 -6.74 -4.96
N GLU A 37 1.19 -7.89 -4.38
CA GLU A 37 -0.21 -8.30 -4.18
C GLU A 37 -0.96 -7.29 -3.29
N MET A 38 -0.36 -6.83 -2.19
CA MET A 38 -0.97 -5.82 -1.32
C MET A 38 -1.23 -4.49 -2.04
N VAL A 39 -0.34 -4.07 -2.96
CA VAL A 39 -0.57 -2.88 -3.80
C VAL A 39 -1.71 -3.10 -4.77
N GLU A 40 -1.80 -4.28 -5.39
CA GLU A 40 -2.91 -4.65 -6.28
C GLU A 40 -4.24 -4.69 -5.55
N GLU A 41 -4.30 -5.29 -4.36
CA GLU A 41 -5.49 -5.30 -3.50
C GLU A 41 -5.90 -3.88 -3.09
N PHE A 42 -4.93 -3.03 -2.77
CA PHE A 42 -5.17 -1.62 -2.45
C PHE A 42 -5.73 -0.87 -3.65
N ILE A 43 -5.17 -1.06 -4.85
CA ILE A 43 -5.69 -0.44 -6.07
C ILE A 43 -7.11 -0.96 -6.37
N SER A 44 -7.34 -2.26 -6.23
CA SER A 44 -8.63 -2.93 -6.44
C SER A 44 -9.70 -2.57 -5.41
N GLY A 45 -9.34 -1.94 -4.29
CA GLY A 45 -10.31 -1.55 -3.24
C GLY A 45 -10.70 -2.67 -2.29
N LYS A 46 -9.99 -3.80 -2.31
CA LYS A 46 -10.18 -4.89 -1.34
C LYS A 46 -9.49 -4.61 0.00
N ARG A 47 -8.56 -3.67 0.02
CA ARG A 47 -7.70 -3.36 1.17
C ARG A 47 -7.55 -1.87 1.42
N GLU A 48 -7.63 -1.49 2.69
CA GLU A 48 -7.55 -0.09 3.14
C GLU A 48 -6.13 0.32 3.59
N ARG A 49 -5.23 -0.62 3.94
CA ARG A 49 -3.88 -0.32 4.47
C ARG A 49 -2.82 -1.33 4.04
#